data_AF-V9HL83-F1
#
_entry.id   AF-V9HL83-F1
#
_cell.length_a   1.000
_cell.length_b   1.000
_cell.length_c   1.000
_cell.angle_alpha   90.00
_cell.angle_beta   90.00
_cell.angle_gamma   90.00
#
_symmetry.space_group_name_H-M   'P 1'
#
loop_
_entity.id
_entity.type
_entity.pdbx_description
1 polymer ?
#
loop_
_entity_poly.entity_id
_entity_poly.type
_entity_poly.pdbx_seq_one_letter_code
_entity_poly.pdbx_strand_id
1 'polypeptide(L)'
;MIYYFPSCNFKKAHADVSEKICAYLRAKNVKILGCCRISQDLLKEGDTILTNCTNCAIITNELSPNTQEKSVYEFILEDDDFPWKDFHGEEISVQDCWKAHKKASAQNAVRKCLEKMNIKAVEIEENFEKTKFCGIWNLSEVTPLNMKTAPRLFKEIGEKYTTVLLEEDKLKKMNEQVARHKTDRILVYCNTCESGLKLGEGKPVHLAELISARL
;
A
#
# COMPACT_ATOMS: atom_id res chain seq x y z
N MET A 1 10.27 -18.75 -7.17
CA MET A 1 9.27 -18.29 -8.16
C MET A 1 8.84 -16.88 -7.78
N ILE A 2 8.32 -16.07 -8.70
CA ILE A 2 7.78 -14.74 -8.37
C ILE A 2 6.25 -14.77 -8.49
N TYR A 3 5.56 -14.40 -7.41
CA TYR A 3 4.12 -14.28 -7.34
C TYR A 3 3.70 -12.85 -7.05
N TYR A 4 2.49 -12.46 -7.46
CA TYR A 4 1.93 -11.15 -7.16
C TYR A 4 0.52 -11.26 -6.57
N PHE A 5 0.30 -10.56 -5.45
CA PHE A 5 -1.03 -10.32 -4.89
C PHE A 5 -1.55 -8.94 -5.34
N PRO A 6 -2.57 -8.88 -6.22
CA PRO A 6 -3.12 -7.61 -6.72
C PRO A 6 -3.97 -6.84 -5.72
N SER A 7 -4.22 -7.43 -4.54
CA SER A 7 -5.16 -6.96 -3.51
C SER A 7 -6.63 -6.94 -3.96
N CYS A 8 -7.49 -7.55 -3.14
CA CYS A 8 -8.93 -7.58 -3.40
C CYS A 8 -9.56 -6.19 -3.31
N ASN A 9 -9.18 -5.38 -2.31
CA ASN A 9 -9.74 -4.04 -2.13
C ASN A 9 -9.25 -3.07 -3.20
N PHE A 10 -7.96 -3.16 -3.58
CA PHE A 10 -7.43 -2.35 -4.67
C PHE A 10 -8.08 -2.70 -5.99
N LYS A 11 -8.17 -4.00 -6.35
CA LYS A 11 -8.87 -4.43 -7.56
C LYS A 11 -10.32 -3.98 -7.61
N LYS A 12 -11.02 -3.96 -6.47
CA LYS A 12 -12.40 -3.44 -6.39
C LYS A 12 -12.48 -1.92 -6.63
N ALA A 13 -11.53 -1.16 -6.10
CA ALA A 13 -11.51 0.30 -6.21
C ALA A 13 -10.95 0.80 -7.54
N HIS A 14 -10.01 0.05 -8.13
CA HIS A 14 -9.16 0.46 -9.25
C HIS A 14 -8.99 -0.70 -10.26
N ALA A 15 -10.10 -1.21 -10.79
CA ALA A 15 -10.12 -2.43 -11.59
C ALA A 15 -9.22 -2.35 -12.84
N ASP A 16 -9.35 -1.28 -13.63
CA ASP A 16 -8.58 -1.10 -14.86
C ASP A 16 -7.08 -0.96 -14.58
N VAL A 17 -6.72 -0.18 -13.57
CA VAL A 17 -5.34 0.00 -13.10
C VAL A 17 -4.75 -1.33 -12.61
N SER A 18 -5.53 -2.10 -11.85
CA SER A 18 -5.13 -3.42 -11.37
C SER A 18 -4.85 -4.37 -12.53
N GLU A 19 -5.66 -4.35 -13.59
CA GLU A 19 -5.45 -5.23 -14.74
C GLU A 19 -4.24 -4.81 -15.57
N LYS A 20 -4.01 -3.50 -15.78
CA LYS A 20 -2.78 -3.01 -16.43
C LYS A 20 -1.51 -3.50 -15.74
N ILE A 21 -1.46 -3.38 -14.41
CA ILE A 21 -0.32 -3.88 -13.63
C ILE A 21 -0.21 -5.41 -13.73
N CYS A 22 -1.32 -6.15 -13.66
CA CYS A 22 -1.30 -7.60 -13.81
C CYS A 22 -0.81 -8.02 -15.20
N ALA A 23 -1.25 -7.36 -16.27
CA ALA A 23 -0.82 -7.62 -17.64
C ALA A 23 0.69 -7.39 -17.82
N TYR A 24 1.18 -6.25 -17.33
CA TYR A 24 2.62 -5.95 -17.30
C TYR A 24 3.42 -7.02 -16.56
N LEU A 25 2.98 -7.43 -15.36
CA LEU A 25 3.66 -8.45 -14.56
C LEU A 25 3.63 -9.84 -15.21
N ARG A 26 2.52 -10.23 -15.86
CA ARG A 26 2.44 -11.49 -16.62
C ARG A 26 3.46 -11.51 -17.77
N ALA A 27 3.64 -10.40 -18.47
CA ALA A 27 4.65 -10.28 -19.53
C ALA A 27 6.09 -10.44 -19.00
N LYS A 28 6.31 -10.18 -17.71
CA LYS A 28 7.57 -10.43 -16.98
C LYS A 28 7.62 -11.80 -16.28
N ASN A 29 6.76 -12.74 -16.67
CA ASN A 29 6.66 -14.09 -16.11
C ASN A 29 6.30 -14.16 -14.61
N VAL A 30 5.68 -13.11 -14.06
CA VAL A 30 5.18 -13.11 -12.68
C VAL A 30 3.81 -13.79 -12.62
N LYS A 31 3.64 -14.72 -11.67
CA LYS A 31 2.38 -15.44 -11.47
C LYS A 31 1.41 -14.61 -10.63
N ILE A 32 0.27 -14.25 -11.22
CA ILE A 32 -0.77 -13.49 -10.53
C ILE A 32 -1.62 -14.43 -9.68
N LEU A 33 -1.73 -14.13 -8.38
CA LEU A 33 -2.55 -14.88 -7.43
C LEU A 33 -3.86 -14.16 -7.10
N GLY A 34 -4.69 -14.80 -6.28
CA GLY A 34 -5.93 -14.26 -5.77
C GLY A 34 -5.78 -13.53 -4.44
N CYS A 35 -6.63 -13.87 -3.48
CA CYS A 35 -6.62 -13.26 -2.16
C CYS A 35 -5.46 -13.76 -1.32
N CYS A 36 -4.69 -12.83 -0.72
CA CYS A 36 -3.63 -13.16 0.23
C CYS A 36 -4.09 -14.00 1.44
N ARG A 37 -5.39 -14.08 1.74
CA ARG A 37 -5.89 -14.90 2.86
C ARG A 37 -6.10 -16.37 2.51
N ILE A 38 -6.16 -16.69 1.22
CA ILE A 38 -6.58 -18.01 0.71
C ILE A 38 -5.43 -18.67 -0.07
N SER A 39 -4.59 -17.87 -0.72
CA SER A 39 -3.57 -18.37 -1.63
C SER A 39 -2.20 -18.63 -0.97
N GLN A 40 -2.09 -18.60 0.36
CA GLN A 40 -0.78 -18.79 1.04
C GLN A 40 -0.25 -20.22 0.88
N ASP A 41 -1.12 -21.23 0.82
CA ASP A 41 -0.73 -22.64 0.66
C ASP A 41 -0.04 -22.95 -0.70
N LEU A 42 -0.09 -21.99 -1.64
CA LEU A 42 0.58 -22.10 -2.93
C LEU A 42 2.07 -21.68 -2.87
N LEU A 43 2.46 -20.99 -1.80
CA LEU A 43 3.77 -20.39 -1.65
C LEU A 43 4.76 -21.38 -1.04
N LYS A 44 6.00 -21.35 -1.52
CA LYS A 44 7.10 -22.20 -1.04
C LYS A 44 8.22 -21.35 -0.48
N GLU A 45 9.06 -21.98 0.35
CA GLU A 45 10.29 -21.37 0.83
C GLU A 45 11.15 -20.83 -0.32
N GLY A 46 11.67 -19.62 -0.16
CA GLY A 46 12.47 -18.93 -1.16
C GLY A 46 11.68 -18.30 -2.32
N ASP A 47 10.34 -18.40 -2.35
CA ASP A 47 9.53 -17.65 -3.32
C ASP A 47 9.54 -16.15 -3.02
N THR A 48 9.53 -15.32 -4.08
CA THR A 48 9.39 -13.87 -3.98
C THR A 48 7.93 -13.49 -4.14
N ILE A 49 7.39 -12.74 -3.17
CA ILE A 49 5.98 -12.35 -3.13
C ILE A 49 5.87 -10.83 -3.30
N LEU A 50 5.39 -10.40 -4.45
CA LEU A 50 5.13 -9.01 -4.76
C LEU A 50 3.77 -8.59 -4.19
N THR A 51 3.74 -7.46 -3.47
CA THR A 51 2.48 -6.88 -2.98
C THR A 51 2.36 -5.39 -3.34
N ASN A 52 1.14 -4.96 -3.70
CA ASN A 52 0.79 -3.53 -3.77
C ASN A 52 0.05 -3.04 -2.52
N CYS A 53 -0.45 -3.96 -1.70
CA CYS A 53 -1.26 -3.67 -0.54
C CYS A 53 -0.49 -4.04 0.72
N THR A 54 -0.27 -3.03 1.57
CA THR A 54 0.45 -3.19 2.84
C THR A 54 -0.24 -4.18 3.79
N ASN A 55 -1.55 -4.43 3.65
CA ASN A 55 -2.24 -5.48 4.41
C ASN A 55 -1.93 -6.89 3.90
N CYS A 56 -1.84 -7.09 2.57
CA CYS A 56 -1.37 -8.36 2.00
C CYS A 56 0.06 -8.64 2.47
N ALA A 57 0.89 -7.60 2.49
CA ALA A 57 2.28 -7.66 2.90
C ALA A 57 2.45 -8.16 4.35
N ILE A 58 1.73 -7.59 5.32
CA ILE A 58 1.82 -8.05 6.72
C ILE A 58 1.21 -9.45 6.93
N ILE A 59 0.15 -9.80 6.19
CA ILE A 59 -0.45 -11.15 6.26
C ILE A 59 0.54 -12.20 5.74
N THR A 60 1.17 -11.95 4.60
CA THR A 60 2.18 -12.86 4.02
C THR A 60 3.37 -13.05 4.96
N ASN A 61 3.82 -11.99 5.64
CA ASN A 61 4.91 -12.10 6.62
C ASN A 61 4.59 -13.00 7.82
N GLU A 62 3.32 -13.18 8.18
CA GLU A 62 2.92 -14.15 9.21
C GLU A 62 2.70 -15.55 8.65
N LEU A 63 1.96 -15.65 7.55
CA LEU A 63 1.49 -16.95 7.04
C LEU A 63 2.51 -17.66 6.15
N SER A 64 3.49 -16.94 5.62
CA SER A 64 4.54 -17.49 4.77
C SER A 64 5.90 -16.85 5.10
N PRO A 65 6.38 -17.01 6.34
CA PRO A 65 7.57 -16.30 6.85
C PRO A 65 8.87 -16.68 6.14
N ASN A 66 8.90 -17.83 5.46
CA ASN A 66 10.06 -18.33 4.71
C ASN A 66 10.06 -17.85 3.24
N THR A 67 9.15 -16.95 2.88
CA THR A 67 9.12 -16.27 1.56
C THR A 67 9.79 -14.91 1.65
N GLN A 68 10.21 -14.37 0.51
CA GLN A 68 10.71 -13.01 0.40
C GLN A 68 9.59 -12.08 -0.07
N GLU A 69 8.92 -11.41 0.86
CA GLU A 69 7.95 -10.36 0.51
C GLU A 69 8.66 -9.07 0.08
N LYS A 70 8.18 -8.48 -1.03
CA LYS A 70 8.67 -7.22 -1.58
C LYS A 70 7.51 -6.40 -2.12
N SER A 71 7.60 -5.08 -2.10
CA SER A 71 6.62 -4.26 -2.82
C SER A 71 6.74 -4.48 -4.33
N VAL A 72 5.60 -4.47 -5.04
CA VAL A 72 5.57 -4.44 -6.51
C VAL A 72 6.33 -3.24 -7.08
N TYR A 73 6.37 -2.12 -6.35
CA TYR A 73 7.07 -0.92 -6.79
C TYR A 73 8.59 -1.10 -6.76
N GLU A 74 9.11 -1.85 -5.78
CA GLU A 74 10.52 -2.20 -5.75
C GLU A 74 10.90 -3.14 -6.90
N PHE A 75 9.97 -3.97 -7.40
CA PHE A 75 10.21 -4.84 -8.56
C PHE A 75 10.14 -4.04 -9.87
N ILE A 76 9.18 -3.13 -10.01
CA ILE A 76 9.04 -2.27 -11.19
C ILE A 76 10.28 -1.39 -11.38
N LEU A 77 10.87 -0.89 -10.29
CA LEU A 77 12.09 -0.08 -10.34
C LEU A 77 13.33 -0.83 -10.84
N GLU A 78 13.30 -2.16 -10.89
CA GLU A 78 14.38 -2.99 -11.46
C GLU A 78 14.27 -3.13 -12.98
N ASP A 79 13.16 -2.68 -13.58
CA ASP A 79 12.97 -2.67 -15.03
C ASP A 79 13.36 -1.31 -15.63
N ASP A 80 14.54 -1.25 -16.23
CA ASP A 80 15.04 -0.04 -16.88
C ASP A 80 14.18 0.40 -18.08
N ASP A 81 13.48 -0.55 -18.71
CA ASP A 81 12.59 -0.31 -19.86
C ASP A 81 11.14 0.03 -19.45
N PHE A 82 10.86 0.17 -18.15
CA PHE A 82 9.51 0.50 -17.70
C PHE A 82 9.04 1.85 -18.27
N PRO A 83 7.83 1.94 -18.87
CA PRO A 83 7.39 3.13 -19.58
C PRO A 83 6.88 4.22 -18.62
N TRP A 84 7.78 4.86 -17.87
CA TRP A 84 7.42 5.92 -16.94
C TRP A 84 6.74 7.10 -17.66
N LYS A 85 5.67 7.62 -17.05
CA LYS A 85 5.04 8.87 -17.48
C LYS A 85 5.75 10.04 -16.82
N ASP A 86 6.10 11.06 -17.60
CA ASP A 86 6.57 12.35 -17.10
C ASP A 86 5.36 13.19 -16.63
N PHE A 87 5.39 13.66 -15.39
CA PHE A 87 4.38 14.56 -14.79
C PHE A 87 4.92 15.99 -14.62
N HIS A 88 6.00 16.33 -15.32
CA HIS A 88 6.49 17.69 -15.54
C HIS A 88 6.80 18.49 -14.25
N GLY A 89 7.35 17.83 -13.24
CA GLY A 89 7.78 18.45 -11.99
C GLY A 89 6.65 18.67 -10.97
N GLU A 90 5.51 18.00 -11.14
CA GLU A 90 4.40 18.07 -10.18
C GLU A 90 4.87 17.81 -8.74
N GLU A 91 4.37 18.59 -7.78
CA GLU A 91 4.59 18.37 -6.35
C GLU A 91 3.42 17.62 -5.72
N ILE A 92 3.68 16.49 -5.05
CA ILE A 92 2.65 15.69 -4.38
C ILE A 92 3.10 15.33 -2.96
N SER A 93 2.23 15.58 -1.98
CA SER A 93 2.46 15.23 -0.58
C SER A 93 2.38 13.71 -0.41
N VAL A 94 3.35 13.10 0.27
CA VAL A 94 3.38 11.65 0.47
C VAL A 94 2.78 11.29 1.82
N GLN A 95 1.86 10.31 1.84
CA GLN A 95 1.34 9.70 3.05
C GLN A 95 1.79 8.24 3.14
N ASP A 96 2.77 7.96 4.01
CA ASP A 96 3.13 6.58 4.30
C ASP A 96 2.07 5.88 5.14
N CYS A 97 1.91 4.58 4.91
CA CYS A 97 1.00 3.74 5.69
C CYS A 97 1.70 3.20 6.95
N TRP A 98 1.02 3.21 8.09
CA TRP A 98 1.46 2.58 9.33
C TRP A 98 1.89 1.12 9.12
N LYS A 99 1.19 0.34 8.28
CA LYS A 99 1.55 -1.06 7.99
C LYS A 99 2.92 -1.21 7.29
N ALA A 100 3.50 -0.11 6.81
CA ALA A 100 4.82 -0.04 6.19
C ALA A 100 5.89 0.62 7.08
N HIS A 101 5.60 0.94 8.35
CA HIS A 101 6.54 1.64 9.26
C HIS A 101 7.89 0.91 9.47
N LYS A 102 7.97 -0.40 9.21
CA LYS A 102 9.21 -1.20 9.23
C LYS A 102 9.70 -1.61 7.84
N LYS A 103 9.19 -0.97 6.77
CA LYS A 103 9.48 -1.31 5.37
C LYS A 103 10.12 -0.13 4.65
N ALA A 104 11.31 0.25 5.12
CA ALA A 104 12.09 1.33 4.54
C ALA A 104 12.36 1.12 3.04
N SER A 105 12.60 -0.13 2.59
CA SER A 105 12.81 -0.42 1.16
C SER A 105 11.57 -0.07 0.31
N ALA A 106 10.38 -0.49 0.75
CA ALA A 106 9.12 -0.16 0.09
C ALA A 106 8.82 1.35 0.12
N GLN A 107 9.06 2.00 1.26
CA GLN A 107 8.88 3.46 1.39
C GLN A 107 9.85 4.23 0.47
N ASN A 108 11.10 3.81 0.37
CA ASN A 108 12.07 4.40 -0.56
C ASN A 108 11.69 4.15 -2.01
N ALA A 109 11.20 2.95 -2.34
CA ALA A 109 10.72 2.64 -3.69
C ALA A 109 9.57 3.55 -4.11
N VAL A 110 8.63 3.87 -3.20
CA VAL A 110 7.57 4.85 -3.47
C VAL A 110 8.15 6.18 -3.95
N ARG A 111 9.16 6.74 -3.27
CA ARG A 111 9.80 8.01 -3.68
C ARG A 111 10.55 7.86 -5.00
N LYS A 112 11.29 6.77 -5.19
CA LYS A 112 12.01 6.51 -6.46
C LYS A 112 11.07 6.40 -7.65
N CYS A 113 9.88 5.80 -7.47
CA CYS A 113 8.86 5.78 -8.51
C CYS A 113 8.38 7.20 -8.86
N LEU A 114 8.16 8.06 -7.86
CA LEU A 114 7.82 9.47 -8.09
C LEU A 114 8.93 10.19 -8.86
N GLU A 115 10.19 10.01 -8.46
CA GLU A 115 11.35 10.59 -9.15
C GLU A 115 11.44 10.14 -10.62
N LYS A 116 11.27 8.84 -10.90
CA LYS A 116 11.22 8.30 -12.27
C LYS A 116 10.09 8.91 -13.12
N MET A 117 9.02 9.36 -12.48
CA MET A 117 7.89 10.04 -13.10
C MET A 117 8.03 11.57 -13.13
N ASN A 118 9.19 12.11 -12.72
CA ASN A 118 9.44 13.55 -12.58
C ASN A 118 8.39 14.23 -11.68
N ILE A 119 8.07 13.59 -10.55
CA ILE A 119 7.21 14.11 -9.48
C ILE A 119 8.10 14.37 -8.26
N LYS A 120 7.97 15.56 -7.69
CA LYS A 120 8.64 15.94 -6.44
C LYS A 120 7.79 15.52 -5.25
N ALA A 121 8.32 14.59 -4.46
CA ALA A 121 7.72 14.16 -3.20
C ALA A 121 7.79 15.29 -2.16
N VAL A 122 6.63 15.68 -1.60
CA VAL A 122 6.55 16.62 -0.49
C VAL A 122 6.27 15.84 0.80
N GLU A 123 7.24 15.79 1.69
CA GLU A 123 7.15 14.98 2.90
C GLU A 123 6.35 15.69 4.01
N ILE A 124 5.56 14.90 4.74
CA ILE A 124 5.01 15.28 6.05
C ILE A 124 5.93 14.73 7.16
N GLU A 125 5.80 15.26 8.38
CA GLU A 125 6.67 14.85 9.50
C GLU A 125 6.53 13.36 9.88
N GLU A 126 5.31 12.82 9.77
CA GLU A 126 4.97 11.44 10.14
C GLU A 126 5.11 10.45 8.97
N ASN A 127 6.21 10.51 8.24
CA ASN A 127 6.57 9.52 7.21
C ASN A 127 7.70 8.58 7.68
N PHE A 128 8.06 7.60 6.84
CA PHE A 128 9.05 6.56 7.13
C PHE A 128 8.72 5.77 8.39
N GLU A 129 9.67 5.55 9.32
CA GLU A 129 9.37 4.83 10.56
C GLU A 129 8.40 5.58 11.49
N LYS A 130 8.16 6.88 11.27
CA LYS A 130 7.30 7.72 12.11
C LYS A 130 5.83 7.64 11.73
N THR A 131 5.48 6.96 10.64
CA THR A 131 4.10 6.87 10.18
C THR A 131 3.18 6.15 11.15
N LYS A 132 2.06 6.80 11.45
CA LYS A 132 1.00 6.33 12.34
C LYS A 132 -0.35 6.18 11.62
N PHE A 133 -0.43 6.61 10.37
CA PHE A 133 -1.69 6.70 9.65
C PHE A 133 -2.08 5.39 8.98
N CYS A 134 -3.32 4.96 9.16
CA CYS A 134 -3.84 3.74 8.57
C CYS A 134 -5.28 3.90 8.05
N GLY A 135 -5.68 5.13 7.75
CA GLY A 135 -7.09 5.51 7.63
C GLY A 135 -7.84 5.26 8.94
N ILE A 136 -9.11 4.87 8.85
CA ILE A 136 -9.91 4.52 10.04
C ILE A 136 -9.60 3.13 10.60
N TRP A 137 -8.71 2.37 9.95
CA TRP A 137 -8.50 0.96 10.26
C TRP A 137 -7.90 0.74 11.64
N ASN A 138 -6.89 1.53 12.03
CA ASN A 138 -6.34 1.51 13.39
C ASN A 138 -7.20 2.31 14.39
N LEU A 139 -8.32 2.88 13.93
CA LEU A 139 -9.31 3.56 14.76
C LEU A 139 -10.57 2.71 15.00
N SER A 140 -10.57 1.47 14.51
CA SER A 140 -11.71 0.56 14.54
C SER A 140 -11.29 -0.79 15.11
N GLU A 141 -12.25 -1.55 15.62
CA GLU A 141 -11.99 -2.89 16.13
C GLU A 141 -11.38 -3.81 15.05
N VAL A 142 -10.46 -4.66 15.49
CA VAL A 142 -9.91 -5.70 14.62
C VAL A 142 -11.00 -6.72 14.32
N THR A 143 -11.31 -6.91 13.04
CA THR A 143 -12.42 -7.78 12.64
C THR A 143 -12.16 -9.26 13.01
N PRO A 144 -13.22 -10.06 13.27
CA PRO A 144 -13.06 -11.49 13.52
C PRO A 144 -12.35 -12.23 12.38
N LEU A 145 -12.58 -11.80 11.13
CA LEU A 145 -11.89 -12.35 9.97
C LEU A 145 -10.38 -12.11 10.02
N ASN A 146 -9.95 -10.91 10.43
CA ASN A 146 -8.53 -10.62 10.64
C ASN A 146 -7.95 -11.52 11.72
N MET A 147 -8.61 -11.62 12.87
CA MET A 147 -8.18 -12.49 13.97
C MET A 147 -8.05 -13.96 13.54
N LYS A 148 -8.97 -14.46 12.70
CA LYS A 148 -8.87 -15.83 12.16
C LYS A 148 -7.73 -15.99 11.14
N THR A 149 -7.44 -14.95 10.36
CA THR A 149 -6.49 -15.03 9.23
C THR A 149 -5.04 -15.06 9.70
N ALA A 150 -4.63 -14.11 10.53
CA ALA A 150 -3.25 -13.98 11.01
C ALA A 150 -3.30 -13.61 12.50
N PRO A 151 -3.64 -14.59 13.38
CA PRO A 151 -4.01 -14.33 14.77
C PRO A 151 -2.92 -13.65 15.57
N ARG A 152 -1.64 -13.96 15.34
CA ARG A 152 -0.54 -13.38 16.12
C ARG A 152 -0.40 -11.88 15.81
N LEU A 153 -0.33 -11.54 14.53
CA LEU A 153 -0.27 -10.18 14.01
C LEU A 153 -1.47 -9.37 14.45
N PHE A 154 -2.68 -9.85 14.19
CA PHE A 154 -3.87 -9.05 14.43
C PHE A 154 -4.21 -8.92 15.92
N LYS A 155 -3.81 -9.87 16.76
CA LYS A 155 -3.84 -9.70 18.22
C LYS A 155 -2.90 -8.58 18.66
N GLU A 156 -1.64 -8.60 18.22
CA GLU A 156 -0.67 -7.55 18.57
C GLU A 156 -1.13 -6.16 18.09
N ILE A 157 -1.70 -6.08 16.90
CA ILE A 157 -2.28 -4.85 16.37
C ILE A 157 -3.40 -4.34 17.27
N GLY A 158 -4.37 -5.20 17.59
CA GLY A 158 -5.50 -4.82 18.44
C GLY A 158 -5.05 -4.31 19.81
N GLU A 159 -4.04 -4.96 20.41
CA GLU A 159 -3.56 -4.62 21.76
C GLU A 159 -2.67 -3.37 21.81
N LYS A 160 -1.83 -3.13 20.79
CA LYS A 160 -0.78 -2.11 20.85
C LYS A 160 -0.98 -0.93 19.90
N TYR A 161 -1.76 -1.11 18.84
CA TYR A 161 -1.75 -0.19 17.69
C TYR A 161 -3.14 0.26 17.25
N THR A 162 -4.20 -0.24 17.89
CA THR A 162 -5.58 0.18 17.65
C THR A 162 -6.06 1.10 18.77
N THR A 163 -6.75 2.18 18.41
CA THR A 163 -7.48 3.06 19.35
C THR A 163 -8.90 3.19 18.84
N VAL A 164 -9.84 2.43 19.41
CA VAL A 164 -11.23 2.44 18.92
C VAL A 164 -11.87 3.80 19.23
N LEU A 165 -12.35 4.47 18.20
CA LEU A 165 -13.02 5.77 18.30
C LEU A 165 -14.46 5.68 17.80
N LEU A 166 -15.27 6.67 18.15
CA LEU A 166 -16.59 6.89 17.55
C LEU A 166 -16.46 7.47 16.14
N GLU A 167 -17.50 7.36 15.32
CA GLU A 167 -17.46 7.79 13.92
C GLU A 167 -17.17 9.30 13.75
N GLU A 168 -17.71 10.14 14.63
CA GLU A 168 -17.43 11.57 14.65
C GLU A 168 -15.94 11.89 14.92
N ASP A 169 -15.33 11.18 15.86
CA ASP A 169 -13.91 11.32 16.18
C ASP A 169 -13.01 10.76 15.07
N LYS A 170 -13.43 9.68 14.40
CA LYS A 170 -12.74 9.15 13.21
C LYS A 170 -12.72 10.19 12.10
N LEU A 171 -13.86 10.81 11.80
CA LEU A 171 -13.96 11.85 10.77
C LEU A 171 -13.05 13.04 11.12
N LYS A 172 -13.11 13.52 12.36
CA LYS A 172 -12.23 14.59 12.85
C LYS A 172 -10.75 14.24 12.66
N LYS A 173 -10.34 13.01 12.99
CA LYS A 173 -8.96 12.54 12.79
C LYS A 173 -8.55 12.48 11.32
N MET A 174 -9.46 12.12 10.42
CA MET A 174 -9.15 12.11 8.98
C MET A 174 -8.98 13.55 8.46
N ASN A 175 -9.84 14.49 8.87
CA ASN A 175 -9.70 15.91 8.53
C ASN A 175 -8.38 16.49 9.07
N GLU A 176 -8.05 16.22 10.34
CA GLU A 176 -6.76 16.61 10.95
C GLU A 176 -5.57 16.04 10.17
N GLN A 177 -5.67 14.80 9.69
CA GLN A 177 -4.61 14.20 8.90
C GLN A 177 -4.47 14.88 7.52
N VAL A 178 -5.58 15.14 6.83
CA VAL A 178 -5.57 15.82 5.52
C VAL A 178 -4.90 17.18 5.63
N ALA A 179 -5.19 17.96 6.69
CA ALA A 179 -4.59 19.27 6.93
C ALA A 179 -3.06 19.28 7.11
N ARG A 180 -2.41 18.12 7.33
CA ARG A 180 -0.95 18.00 7.46
C ARG A 180 -0.21 18.00 6.12
N HIS A 181 -0.93 17.75 5.03
CA HIS A 181 -0.36 17.70 3.69
C HIS A 181 -0.22 19.12 3.13
N LYS A 182 0.79 19.34 2.29
CA LYS A 182 1.19 20.68 1.79
C LYS A 182 0.79 20.92 0.34
N THR A 183 0.16 19.95 -0.29
CA THR A 183 -0.26 19.97 -1.70
C THR A 183 -1.69 19.49 -1.81
N ASP A 184 -2.37 19.86 -2.89
CA ASP A 184 -3.77 19.50 -3.13
C ASP A 184 -3.96 17.97 -3.26
N ARG A 185 -3.08 17.32 -4.01
CA ARG A 185 -3.06 15.86 -4.18
C ARG A 185 -2.17 15.21 -3.14
N ILE A 186 -2.57 14.03 -2.68
CA ILE A 186 -1.84 13.26 -1.66
C ILE A 186 -1.53 11.87 -2.21
N LEU A 187 -0.25 11.51 -2.32
CA LEU A 187 0.15 10.17 -2.72
C LEU A 187 -0.11 9.18 -1.58
N VAL A 188 -0.81 8.10 -1.91
CA VAL A 188 -0.91 6.90 -1.07
C VAL A 188 -0.51 5.65 -1.87
N TYR A 189 -0.17 4.59 -1.16
CA TYR A 189 0.09 3.26 -1.74
C TYR A 189 -0.60 2.16 -0.93
N CYS A 190 -1.70 2.54 -0.26
CA CYS A 190 -2.51 1.66 0.57
C CYS A 190 -3.98 2.07 0.48
N ASN A 191 -4.85 1.12 0.10
CA ASN A 191 -6.28 1.36 -0.04
C ASN A 191 -6.96 1.86 1.24
N THR A 192 -6.54 1.41 2.44
CA THR A 192 -7.16 1.90 3.68
C THR A 192 -6.76 3.34 3.98
N CYS A 193 -5.54 3.73 3.62
CA CYS A 193 -5.08 5.12 3.72
C CYS A 193 -5.82 6.00 2.71
N GLU A 194 -6.00 5.51 1.47
CA GLU A 194 -6.79 6.19 0.44
C GLU A 194 -8.22 6.45 0.91
N SER A 195 -8.93 5.44 1.41
CA SER A 195 -10.29 5.61 1.93
C SER A 195 -10.36 6.56 3.13
N GLY A 196 -9.36 6.51 4.02
CA GLY A 196 -9.28 7.42 5.16
C GLY A 196 -9.11 8.88 4.75
N LEU A 197 -8.20 9.16 3.81
CA LEU A 197 -8.02 10.53 3.32
C LEU A 197 -9.22 11.04 2.53
N LYS A 198 -9.91 10.18 1.75
CA LYS A 198 -11.19 10.53 1.11
C LYS A 198 -12.27 10.90 2.12
N LEU A 199 -12.33 10.18 3.24
CA LEU A 199 -13.26 10.48 4.34
C LEU A 199 -12.96 11.85 4.97
N GLY A 200 -11.69 12.24 5.07
CA GLY A 200 -11.26 13.56 5.54
C GLY A 200 -11.28 14.65 4.46
N GLU A 201 -12.03 14.45 3.37
CA GLU A 201 -12.15 15.38 2.23
C GLU A 201 -10.84 15.70 1.48
N GLY A 202 -9.79 14.88 1.69
CA GLY A 202 -8.55 14.97 0.93
C GLY A 202 -8.68 14.40 -0.49
N LYS A 203 -7.69 14.70 -1.34
CA LYS A 203 -7.62 14.20 -2.72
C LYS A 203 -6.49 13.19 -2.90
N PRO A 204 -6.63 11.96 -2.35
CA PRO A 204 -5.58 10.98 -2.50
C PRO A 204 -5.52 10.45 -3.94
N VAL A 205 -4.29 10.19 -4.40
CA VAL A 205 -3.99 9.43 -5.61
C VAL A 205 -3.17 8.21 -5.22
N HIS A 206 -3.59 7.03 -5.68
CA HIS A 206 -2.85 5.80 -5.42
C HIS A 206 -1.65 5.70 -6.38
N LEU A 207 -0.47 5.32 -5.87
CA LEU A 207 0.76 5.23 -6.65
C LEU A 207 0.61 4.33 -7.90
N ALA A 208 -0.13 3.23 -7.75
CA ALA A 208 -0.50 2.36 -8.86
C ALA A 208 -1.19 3.08 -10.03
N GLU A 209 -2.04 4.09 -9.77
CA GLU A 209 -2.70 4.88 -10.82
C GLU A 209 -1.64 5.64 -11.64
N LEU A 210 -0.69 6.29 -10.96
CA LEU A 210 0.38 7.06 -11.61
C LEU A 210 1.29 6.16 -12.45
N ILE A 211 1.73 5.04 -11.88
CA ILE A 211 2.63 4.08 -12.52
C ILE A 211 1.98 3.44 -13.75
N SER A 212 0.67 3.18 -13.71
CA SER A 212 -0.06 2.57 -14.83
C SER A 212 -0.46 3.55 -15.95
N ALA A 213 -0.11 4.83 -15.83
CA ALA A 213 -0.58 5.87 -16.74
C ALA A 213 -0.11 5.69 -18.20
N ARG A 214 0.94 4.89 -18.43
CA ARG A 214 1.46 4.51 -19.77
C ARG A 214 1.50 3.00 -20.00
N LEU A 215 0.94 2.21 -19.07
CA LEU A 215 0.66 0.79 -19.28
C LEU A 215 -0.63 0.59 -20.08
#